data_AF-K1TJQ2-F1
#
_entry.id   AF-K1TJQ2-F1
#
_cell.length_a   1.000
_cell.length_b   1.000
_cell.length_c   1.000
_cell.angle_alpha   90.00
_cell.angle_beta   90.00
_cell.angle_gamma   90.00
#
_symmetry.space_group_name_H-M   'P 1'
#
loop_
_entity.id
_entity.type
_entity.pdbx_description
1 polymer ?
#
loop_
_entity_poly.entity_id
_entity_poly.type
_entity_poly.pdbx_seq_one_letter_code
_entity_poly.pdbx_strand_id
1 'polypeptide(L)'
;SDVTPEGLYQVLDRRCDSSDGLLLYRDEIKGFIDDIGRYHNSGEISNYLSIWDGTTFSVTRKTQMPIRIEHPFLCMMGGIQPDAFTEAFKRNLASLGFVQRWLFVYPDNIPKSFYSEVLLESSYVEAWNEIFTKLLKMGNMELTLSAEAKQVYIDYYNETKARTDENDSFQASMLSKLRIHVLKWCAITHILSCQDDAGPGCYFALPSSTEVSAEEMKY
;
A
#
# COMPACT_ATOMS: atom_id res chain seq x y z
N SER A 1 -12.65 -14.57 7.05
CA SER A 1 -13.98 -13.99 7.30
C SER A 1 -14.25 -12.98 6.20
N ASP A 2 -15.35 -13.12 5.48
CA ASP A 2 -15.74 -12.17 4.43
C ASP A 2 -16.04 -10.82 5.06
N VAL A 3 -15.29 -9.80 4.67
CA VAL A 3 -15.44 -8.44 5.18
C VAL A 3 -16.38 -7.73 4.23
N THR A 4 -17.58 -7.36 4.69
CA THR A 4 -18.49 -6.51 3.92
C THR A 4 -18.02 -5.06 3.95
N PRO A 5 -18.36 -4.23 2.95
CA PRO A 5 -18.04 -2.80 2.96
C PRO A 5 -18.50 -2.09 4.24
N GLU A 6 -19.69 -2.40 4.74
CA GLU A 6 -20.25 -1.79 5.96
C GLU A 6 -19.45 -2.15 7.21
N GLY A 7 -19.00 -3.41 7.30
CA GLY A 7 -18.15 -3.87 8.38
C GLY A 7 -16.78 -3.20 8.34
N LEU A 8 -16.19 -3.07 7.14
CA LEU A 8 -14.93 -2.34 6.94
C LEU A 8 -15.06 -0.89 7.40
N TYR A 9 -16.13 -0.19 7.00
CA TYR A 9 -16.33 1.20 7.38
C TYR A 9 -16.53 1.40 8.89
N GLN A 10 -17.16 0.45 9.59
CA GLN A 10 -17.23 0.47 11.06
C GLN A 10 -15.88 0.23 11.73
N VAL A 11 -14.99 -0.54 11.11
CA VAL A 11 -13.64 -0.72 11.62
C VAL A 11 -12.82 0.55 11.41
N LEU A 12 -12.92 1.18 10.23
CA LEU A 12 -12.26 2.46 9.95
C LEU A 12 -12.71 3.59 10.88
N ASP A 13 -14.02 3.71 11.09
CA ASP A 13 -14.61 4.69 12.01
C ASP A 13 -14.09 4.51 13.45
N ARG A 14 -14.14 3.28 13.99
CA ARG A 14 -13.63 2.97 15.34
C ARG A 14 -12.12 3.14 15.50
N ARG A 15 -11.38 3.21 14.39
CA ARG A 15 -9.92 3.31 14.36
C ARG A 15 -9.45 4.67 13.88
N CYS A 16 -10.32 5.68 13.80
CA CYS A 16 -9.96 7.01 13.32
C CYS A 16 -8.77 7.64 14.09
N ASP A 17 -8.65 7.31 15.38
CA ASP A 17 -7.59 7.81 16.26
C ASP A 17 -6.47 6.77 16.51
N SER A 18 -6.55 5.60 15.86
CA SER A 18 -5.56 4.54 16.03
C SER A 18 -4.35 4.79 15.13
N SER A 19 -3.15 4.68 15.71
CA SER A 19 -1.90 4.67 14.94
C SER A 19 -1.66 3.37 14.18
N ASP A 20 -2.44 2.32 14.49
CA ASP A 20 -2.25 1.00 13.90
C ASP A 20 -2.86 0.92 12.50
N GLY A 21 -2.02 0.64 11.51
CA GLY A 21 -2.47 0.39 10.14
C GLY A 21 -3.51 -0.74 10.04
N LEU A 22 -4.38 -0.63 9.03
CA LEU A 22 -5.37 -1.66 8.71
C LEU A 22 -5.02 -2.34 7.38
N LEU A 23 -4.93 -3.66 7.38
CA LEU A 23 -4.68 -4.47 6.17
C LEU A 23 -5.94 -5.27 5.80
N LEU A 24 -6.41 -5.09 4.57
CA LEU A 24 -7.36 -5.99 3.93
C LEU A 24 -6.58 -6.96 3.03
N TYR A 25 -6.37 -8.18 3.53
CA TYR A 25 -5.77 -9.27 2.78
C TYR A 25 -6.84 -10.13 2.09
N ARG A 26 -6.62 -10.43 0.81
CA ARG A 26 -7.44 -11.35 0.01
C ARG A 26 -6.52 -12.25 -0.80
N ASP A 27 -6.60 -13.55 -0.62
CA ASP A 27 -5.77 -14.49 -1.39
C ASP A 27 -6.01 -14.33 -2.90
N GLU A 28 -7.26 -14.04 -3.28
CA GLU A 28 -7.65 -13.65 -4.63
C GLU A 28 -8.37 -12.30 -4.63
N ILE A 29 -7.72 -11.27 -5.18
CA ILE A 29 -8.25 -9.89 -5.27
C ILE A 29 -9.44 -9.79 -6.23
N LYS A 30 -9.54 -10.69 -7.22
CA LYS A 30 -10.68 -10.68 -8.15
C LYS A 30 -12.01 -10.79 -7.42
N GLY A 31 -12.12 -11.66 -6.40
CA GLY A 31 -13.34 -11.78 -5.60
C GLY A 31 -13.74 -10.46 -4.93
N PHE A 32 -12.77 -9.74 -4.36
CA PHE A 32 -12.99 -8.43 -3.78
C PHE A 32 -13.45 -7.40 -4.80
N ILE A 33 -12.84 -7.35 -5.98
CA ILE A 33 -13.24 -6.42 -7.04
C ILE A 33 -14.64 -6.75 -7.56
N ASP A 34 -14.95 -8.04 -7.72
CA ASP A 34 -16.27 -8.50 -8.14
C ASP A 34 -17.34 -8.16 -7.11
N ASP A 35 -16.99 -8.05 -5.82
CA ASP A 35 -17.89 -7.62 -4.74
C ASP A 35 -18.25 -6.14 -4.81
N ILE A 36 -17.37 -5.30 -5.41
CA ILE A 36 -17.60 -3.86 -5.49
C ILE A 36 -18.83 -3.57 -6.34
N GLY A 37 -19.80 -2.87 -5.76
CA GLY A 37 -21.03 -2.48 -6.45
C GLY A 37 -22.02 -3.61 -6.71
N ARG A 38 -21.83 -4.82 -6.13
CA ARG A 38 -22.86 -5.88 -6.13
C ARG A 38 -24.16 -5.41 -5.47
N TYR A 39 -24.05 -4.50 -4.50
CA TYR A 39 -25.17 -3.96 -3.75
C TYR A 39 -25.43 -2.49 -4.17
N HIS A 40 -26.06 -2.27 -5.34
CA HIS A 40 -26.62 -0.99 -5.82
C HIS A 40 -25.77 0.28 -5.62
N ASN A 41 -25.15 0.83 -6.68
CA ASN A 41 -24.71 2.24 -6.82
C ASN A 41 -24.22 2.94 -5.54
N SER A 42 -23.45 2.24 -4.70
CA SER A 42 -23.14 2.61 -3.32
C SER A 42 -21.98 3.60 -3.19
N GLY A 43 -21.43 4.09 -4.30
CA GLY A 43 -20.26 4.98 -4.30
C GLY A 43 -19.01 4.31 -3.74
N GLU A 44 -18.97 2.98 -3.58
CA GLU A 44 -17.86 2.23 -2.99
C GLU A 44 -16.51 2.54 -3.63
N ILE A 45 -16.46 2.62 -4.96
CA ILE A 45 -15.22 3.05 -5.65
C ILE A 45 -14.78 4.43 -5.15
N SER A 46 -15.69 5.40 -5.08
CA SER A 46 -15.37 6.73 -4.55
C SER A 46 -14.83 6.67 -3.12
N ASN A 47 -15.42 5.82 -2.26
CA ASN A 47 -14.93 5.62 -0.90
C ASN A 47 -13.51 5.04 -0.90
N TYR A 48 -13.22 4.04 -1.74
CA TYR A 48 -11.85 3.50 -1.87
C TYR A 48 -10.84 4.52 -2.41
N LEU A 49 -11.26 5.40 -3.34
CA LEU A 49 -10.43 6.52 -3.78
C LEU A 49 -10.15 7.47 -2.61
N SER A 50 -11.17 7.82 -1.83
CA SER A 50 -11.03 8.65 -0.64
C SER A 50 -10.11 8.03 0.40
N ILE A 51 -10.22 6.72 0.63
CA ILE A 51 -9.32 5.96 1.52
C ILE A 51 -7.88 6.01 1.03
N TRP A 52 -7.63 5.81 -0.27
CA TRP A 52 -6.27 5.87 -0.83
C TRP A 52 -5.67 7.29 -0.73
N ASP A 53 -6.51 8.31 -0.95
CA ASP A 53 -6.12 9.73 -0.87
C ASP A 53 -6.07 10.23 0.60
N GLY A 54 -6.48 9.43 1.58
CA GLY A 54 -6.52 9.81 3.01
C GLY A 54 -7.56 10.90 3.33
N THR A 55 -8.60 11.01 2.51
CA THR A 55 -9.61 12.09 2.61
C THR A 55 -10.86 11.62 3.34
N THR A 56 -11.40 12.50 4.19
CA THR A 56 -12.63 12.25 4.94
C THR A 56 -13.81 11.95 4.02
N PHE A 57 -14.61 10.94 4.34
CA PHE A 57 -15.86 10.65 3.66
C PHE A 57 -16.95 10.19 4.62
N SER A 58 -18.21 10.32 4.21
CA SER A 58 -19.36 9.89 4.99
C SER A 58 -20.09 8.75 4.30
N VAL A 59 -20.56 7.79 5.10
CA VAL A 59 -21.36 6.67 4.59
C VAL A 59 -22.75 6.75 5.23
N THR A 60 -23.75 7.02 4.39
CA THR A 60 -25.17 7.08 4.80
C THR A 60 -25.77 5.68 4.82
N ARG A 61 -26.55 5.38 5.87
CA ARG A 61 -27.27 4.11 6.01
C ARG A 61 -28.76 4.40 6.12
N LYS A 62 -29.59 3.55 5.50
CA LYS A 62 -31.06 3.76 5.45
C LYS A 62 -31.71 3.88 6.84
N THR A 63 -31.17 3.24 7.86
CA THR A 63 -31.77 3.12 9.20
C THR A 63 -30.86 3.55 10.35
N GLN A 64 -29.65 4.04 10.06
CA GLN A 64 -28.67 4.43 11.08
C GLN A 64 -28.13 5.83 10.78
N MET A 65 -27.59 6.49 11.80
CA MET A 65 -26.89 7.76 11.60
C MET A 65 -25.73 7.56 10.61
N PRO A 66 -25.50 8.52 9.70
CA PRO A 66 -24.33 8.49 8.84
C PRO A 66 -23.05 8.40 9.68
N ILE A 67 -22.14 7.53 9.26
CA ILE A 67 -20.79 7.48 9.84
C ILE A 67 -19.88 8.44 9.08
N ARG A 68 -18.98 9.12 9.78
CA ARG A 68 -18.03 10.07 9.20
C ARG A 68 -16.62 9.59 9.52
N ILE A 69 -15.92 9.14 8.48
CA ILE A 69 -14.58 8.57 8.61
C ILE A 69 -13.58 9.68 8.29
N GLU A 70 -12.93 10.25 9.32
CA GLU A 70 -12.11 11.47 9.18
C GLU A 70 -10.70 11.21 8.65
N HIS A 71 -10.05 10.14 9.12
CA HIS A 71 -8.67 9.76 8.76
C HIS A 71 -8.61 8.33 8.22
N PRO A 72 -9.21 8.05 7.05
CA PRO A 72 -9.22 6.69 6.53
C PRO A 72 -7.81 6.25 6.10
N PHE A 73 -7.40 5.08 6.58
CA PHE A 73 -6.18 4.43 6.13
C PHE A 73 -6.42 2.92 5.97
N LEU A 74 -6.12 2.40 4.78
CA LEU A 74 -6.27 0.99 4.46
C LEU A 74 -5.19 0.56 3.45
N CYS A 75 -4.44 -0.47 3.82
CA CYS A 75 -3.63 -1.22 2.88
C CYS A 75 -4.46 -2.38 2.31
N MET A 76 -4.38 -2.60 1.01
CA MET A 76 -4.99 -3.75 0.35
C MET A 76 -3.90 -4.58 -0.32
N MET A 77 -3.91 -5.88 -0.08
CA MET A 77 -2.92 -6.81 -0.63
C MET A 77 -3.58 -8.13 -0.97
N GLY A 78 -3.12 -8.75 -2.05
CA GLY A 78 -3.57 -10.07 -2.40
C GLY A 78 -3.04 -10.57 -3.73
N GLY A 79 -3.25 -11.86 -3.98
CA GLY A 79 -2.91 -12.50 -5.24
C GLY A 79 -3.95 -12.24 -6.32
N ILE A 80 -3.54 -12.34 -7.57
CA ILE A 80 -4.44 -12.46 -8.72
C ILE A 80 -3.76 -13.33 -9.77
N GLN A 81 -4.52 -14.23 -10.37
CA GLN A 81 -4.01 -15.02 -11.49
C GLN A 81 -3.89 -14.13 -12.73
N PRO A 82 -2.87 -14.30 -13.59
CA PRO A 82 -2.72 -13.49 -14.80
C PRO A 82 -3.95 -13.48 -15.70
N ASP A 83 -4.63 -14.61 -15.86
CA ASP A 83 -5.85 -14.70 -16.69
C ASP A 83 -7.01 -13.92 -16.07
N ALA A 84 -7.16 -14.01 -14.74
CA ALA A 84 -8.18 -13.31 -13.96
C ALA A 84 -7.98 -11.78 -13.94
N PHE A 85 -6.76 -11.30 -14.17
CA PHE A 85 -6.41 -9.88 -14.13
C PHE A 85 -7.24 -9.02 -15.09
N THR A 86 -7.32 -9.44 -16.35
CA THR A 86 -8.05 -8.70 -17.40
C THR A 86 -9.55 -8.63 -17.15
N GLU A 87 -10.10 -9.62 -16.45
CA GLU A 87 -11.51 -9.65 -16.06
C GLU A 87 -11.79 -8.79 -14.83
N ALA A 88 -10.85 -8.72 -13.87
CA ALA A 88 -11.02 -7.97 -12.65
C ALA A 88 -10.87 -6.45 -12.88
N PHE A 89 -9.76 -6.02 -13.49
CA PHE A 89 -9.45 -4.60 -13.68
C PHE A 89 -9.99 -4.04 -15.00
N LYS A 90 -11.34 -4.01 -15.11
CA LYS A 90 -12.06 -3.55 -16.31
C LYS A 90 -11.86 -2.07 -16.62
N ARG A 91 -12.09 -1.68 -17.88
CA ARG A 91 -11.96 -0.30 -18.39
C ARG A 91 -12.79 0.74 -17.64
N ASN A 92 -13.97 0.38 -17.12
CA ASN A 92 -14.79 1.29 -16.33
C ASN A 92 -14.10 1.68 -15.01
N LEU A 93 -13.46 0.72 -14.32
CA LEU A 93 -12.69 1.00 -13.11
C LEU A 93 -11.46 1.87 -13.40
N ALA A 94 -10.82 1.65 -14.56
CA ALA A 94 -9.73 2.49 -15.02
C ALA A 94 -10.18 3.94 -15.28
N SER A 95 -11.37 4.12 -15.88
CA SER A 95 -11.93 5.46 -16.12
C SER A 95 -12.26 6.23 -14.84
N LEU A 96 -12.54 5.51 -13.75
CA LEU A 96 -12.76 6.09 -12.42
C LEU A 96 -11.46 6.37 -11.65
N GLY A 97 -10.29 6.04 -12.21
CA GLY A 97 -9.01 6.23 -11.52
C GLY A 97 -8.67 5.15 -10.49
N PHE A 98 -9.45 4.07 -10.42
CA PHE A 98 -9.27 3.01 -9.42
C PHE A 98 -8.05 2.15 -9.74
N VAL A 99 -7.91 1.73 -11.00
CA VAL A 99 -6.83 0.82 -11.45
C VAL A 99 -5.44 1.43 -11.24
N GLN A 100 -5.29 2.73 -11.51
CA GLN A 100 -4.02 3.47 -11.46
C GLN A 100 -3.44 3.60 -10.05
N ARG A 101 -4.21 3.25 -9.01
CA ARG A 101 -3.77 3.29 -7.60
C ARG A 101 -3.19 1.96 -7.12
N TRP A 102 -3.36 0.89 -7.89
CA TRP A 102 -2.79 -0.42 -7.59
C TRP A 102 -1.35 -0.52 -8.08
N LEU A 103 -0.55 -1.27 -7.34
CA LEU A 103 0.80 -1.65 -7.72
C LEU A 103 0.77 -3.14 -8.04
N PHE A 104 1.16 -3.48 -9.26
CA PHE A 104 1.19 -4.86 -9.73
C PHE A 104 2.63 -5.36 -9.72
N VAL A 105 2.84 -6.50 -9.08
CA VAL A 105 4.13 -7.19 -9.04
C VAL A 105 3.94 -8.54 -9.71
N TYR A 106 4.70 -8.77 -10.78
CA TYR A 106 4.76 -10.05 -11.45
C TYR A 106 6.15 -10.64 -11.19
N PRO A 107 6.27 -11.63 -10.29
CA PRO A 107 7.57 -12.19 -9.96
C PRO A 107 8.16 -12.90 -11.18
N ASP A 108 9.50 -12.95 -11.25
CA ASP A 108 10.18 -13.79 -12.22
C ASP A 108 9.71 -15.24 -12.08
N ASN A 109 9.84 -16.01 -13.17
CA ASN A 109 9.50 -17.42 -13.17
C ASN A 109 10.52 -18.22 -12.35
N ILE A 110 10.35 -18.22 -11.03
CA ILE A 110 11.17 -18.97 -10.09
C ILE A 110 10.70 -20.43 -10.15
N PRO A 111 11.58 -21.39 -10.49
CA PRO A 111 11.23 -22.81 -10.48
C PRO A 111 10.69 -23.20 -9.12
N LYS A 112 9.53 -23.86 -9.11
CA LYS A 112 8.96 -24.35 -7.85
C LYS A 112 9.92 -25.36 -7.24
N SER A 113 10.35 -25.09 -6.01
CA SER A 113 11.16 -26.03 -5.25
C SER A 113 10.42 -27.35 -5.09
N PHE A 114 11.16 -28.45 -5.16
CA PHE A 114 10.62 -29.75 -4.77
C PHE A 114 10.31 -29.75 -3.27
N TYR A 115 9.34 -30.58 -2.88
CA TYR A 115 9.06 -30.80 -1.46
C TYR A 115 10.36 -31.26 -0.75
N SER A 116 10.65 -30.64 0.39
CA SER A 116 11.85 -30.87 1.17
C SER A 116 11.50 -30.92 2.65
N GLU A 117 12.17 -31.80 3.39
CA GLU A 117 12.09 -31.85 4.87
C GLU A 117 13.09 -30.90 5.54
N VAL A 118 13.91 -30.18 4.76
CA VAL A 118 14.81 -29.16 5.28
C VAL A 118 14.00 -28.09 5.99
N LEU A 119 14.21 -27.97 7.30
CA LEU A 119 13.58 -26.97 8.14
C LEU A 119 14.33 -25.64 8.02
N LEU A 120 13.58 -24.54 8.13
CA LEU A 120 14.17 -23.21 8.28
C LEU A 120 14.99 -23.16 9.57
N GLU A 121 16.19 -22.58 9.51
CA GLU A 121 17.01 -22.33 10.69
C GLU A 121 16.27 -21.41 11.67
N SER A 122 16.47 -21.62 12.98
CA SER A 122 15.80 -20.83 14.03
C SER A 122 16.12 -19.34 13.93
N SER A 123 17.32 -18.99 13.44
CA SER A 123 17.75 -17.62 13.19
C SER A 123 16.80 -16.84 12.28
N TYR A 124 16.25 -17.47 11.22
CA TYR A 124 15.27 -16.82 10.34
C TYR A 124 13.96 -16.54 11.05
N VAL A 125 13.51 -17.46 11.92
CA VAL A 125 12.28 -17.28 12.70
C VAL A 125 12.47 -16.18 13.75
N GLU A 126 13.63 -16.15 14.40
CA GLU A 126 14.01 -15.08 15.34
C GLU A 126 14.06 -13.73 14.64
N ALA A 127 14.73 -13.64 13.49
CA ALA A 127 14.82 -12.43 12.69
C ALA A 127 13.43 -11.92 12.27
N TRP A 128 12.57 -12.81 11.77
CA TRP A 128 11.20 -12.48 11.39
C TRP A 128 10.43 -11.89 12.57
N ASN A 129 10.44 -12.56 13.72
CA ASN A 129 9.75 -12.10 14.92
C ASN A 129 10.30 -10.76 15.42
N GLU A 130 11.62 -10.55 15.34
CA GLU A 130 12.27 -9.30 15.75
C GLU A 130 11.79 -8.12 14.88
N ILE A 131 11.77 -8.28 13.55
CA ILE A 131 11.31 -7.26 12.60
C ILE A 131 9.89 -6.81 12.96
N PHE A 132 8.94 -7.76 13.02
CA PHE A 132 7.55 -7.41 13.30
C PHE A 132 7.36 -6.84 14.71
N THR A 133 8.07 -7.36 15.71
CA THR A 133 7.98 -6.84 17.08
C THR A 133 8.44 -5.38 17.15
N LYS A 134 9.51 -5.02 16.45
CA LYS A 134 10.01 -3.64 16.40
C LYS A 134 9.10 -2.72 15.60
N LEU A 135 8.63 -3.17 14.43
CA LEU A 135 7.71 -2.40 13.59
C LEU A 135 6.35 -2.14 14.26
N LEU A 136 5.79 -3.13 14.96
CA LEU A 136 4.50 -2.98 15.67
C LEU A 136 4.59 -2.09 16.91
N LYS A 137 5.79 -1.94 17.48
CA LYS A 137 6.05 -1.02 18.60
C LYS A 137 6.48 0.37 18.14
N MET A 138 6.69 0.55 16.84
CA MET A 138 7.06 1.83 16.27
C MET A 138 5.89 2.81 16.46
N GLY A 139 6.17 3.97 17.07
CA GLY A 139 5.21 5.04 17.17
C GLY A 139 5.08 5.82 15.85
N ASN A 140 4.29 6.89 15.88
CA ASN A 140 4.23 7.82 14.76
C ASN A 140 5.61 8.45 14.53
N MET A 141 6.07 8.39 13.28
CA MET A 141 7.36 8.94 12.85
C MET A 141 7.14 9.80 11.61
N GLU A 142 7.60 11.04 11.66
CA GLU A 142 7.64 11.92 10.49
C GLU A 142 9.00 11.74 9.81
N LEU A 143 8.98 11.40 8.53
CA LEU A 143 10.17 11.26 7.71
C LEU A 143 10.31 12.48 6.79
N THR A 144 11.54 12.97 6.66
CA THR A 144 11.87 14.10 5.78
C THR A 144 12.86 13.67 4.71
N LEU A 145 12.86 14.35 3.57
CA LEU A 145 13.91 14.19 2.57
C LEU A 145 15.05 15.15 2.90
N SER A 146 16.28 14.64 2.87
CA SER A 146 17.49 15.48 2.79
C SER A 146 17.44 16.40 1.56
N ALA A 147 18.28 17.44 1.53
CA ALA A 147 18.34 18.35 0.39
C ALA A 147 18.67 17.62 -0.92
N GLU A 148 19.58 16.65 -0.85
CA GLU A 148 20.01 15.81 -1.96
C GLU A 148 18.91 14.84 -2.38
N ALA A 149 18.24 14.16 -1.44
CA ALA A 149 17.10 13.28 -1.74
C ALA A 149 15.94 14.06 -2.38
N LYS A 150 15.68 15.28 -1.89
CA LYS A 150 14.67 16.16 -2.46
C LYS A 150 15.01 16.53 -3.91
N GLN A 151 16.28 16.75 -4.23
CA GLN A 151 16.70 16.99 -5.61
C GLN A 151 16.44 15.78 -6.50
N VAL A 152 16.77 14.56 -6.04
CA VAL A 152 16.46 13.31 -6.77
C VAL A 152 14.95 13.19 -7.03
N TYR A 153 14.12 13.49 -6.03
CA TYR A 153 12.66 13.48 -6.21
C TYR A 153 12.17 14.56 -7.19
N ILE A 154 12.75 15.77 -7.18
CA ILE A 154 12.40 16.85 -8.12
C ILE A 154 12.68 16.40 -9.56
N ASP A 155 13.86 15.80 -9.80
CA ASP A 155 14.25 15.33 -11.12
C ASP A 155 13.29 14.25 -11.62
N TYR A 156 12.99 13.25 -10.78
CA TYR A 156 11.98 12.22 -11.07
C TYR A 156 10.59 12.80 -11.33
N TYR A 157 10.15 13.76 -10.50
CA TYR A 157 8.85 14.39 -10.64
C TYR A 157 8.72 15.09 -12.00
N ASN A 158 9.75 15.84 -12.40
CA ASN A 158 9.77 16.60 -13.65
C ASN A 158 9.82 15.66 -14.86
N GLU A 159 10.66 14.62 -14.83
CA GLU A 159 10.71 13.59 -15.87
C GLU A 159 9.34 12.91 -16.04
N THR A 160 8.73 12.47 -14.94
CA THR A 160 7.42 11.81 -14.92
C THR A 160 6.31 12.76 -15.39
N LYS A 161 6.41 14.05 -15.07
CA LYS A 161 5.46 15.08 -15.53
C LYS A 161 5.58 15.33 -17.03
N ALA A 162 6.79 15.42 -17.59
CA ALA A 162 7.00 15.54 -19.03
C ALA A 162 6.36 14.37 -19.78
N ARG A 163 6.59 13.14 -19.30
CA ARG A 163 5.96 11.92 -19.85
C ARG A 163 4.43 11.94 -19.77
N THR A 164 3.86 12.55 -18.73
CA THR A 164 2.40 12.69 -18.58
C THR A 164 1.80 13.48 -19.73
N ASP A 165 2.49 14.51 -20.23
CA ASP A 165 2.00 15.39 -21.29
C ASP A 165 2.13 14.75 -22.68
N GLU A 166 2.96 13.72 -22.81
CA GLU A 166 3.22 12.97 -24.06
C GLU A 166 2.38 11.70 -24.21
N ASN A 167 1.70 11.27 -23.15
CA ASN A 167 0.98 9.99 -23.11
C ASN A 167 -0.55 10.17 -23.04
N ASP A 168 -1.28 9.08 -23.27
CA ASP A 168 -2.74 9.07 -23.14
C ASP A 168 -3.21 9.34 -21.69
N SER A 169 -4.50 9.65 -21.53
CA SER A 169 -5.08 10.01 -20.23
C SER A 169 -4.97 8.91 -19.17
N PHE A 170 -4.94 7.64 -19.56
CA PHE A 170 -4.79 6.52 -18.63
C PHE A 170 -3.35 6.47 -18.09
N GLN A 171 -2.37 6.51 -18.99
CA GLN A 171 -0.95 6.53 -18.64
C GLN A 171 -0.58 7.78 -17.84
N ALA A 172 -1.07 8.95 -18.26
CA ALA A 172 -0.92 10.20 -17.54
C ALA A 172 -1.44 10.11 -16.09
N SER A 173 -2.61 9.49 -15.90
CA SER A 173 -3.17 9.23 -14.57
C SER A 173 -2.30 8.27 -13.75
N MET A 174 -1.78 7.19 -14.35
CA MET A 174 -0.88 6.26 -13.68
C MET A 174 0.43 6.93 -13.23
N LEU A 175 1.10 7.66 -14.13
CA LEU A 175 2.31 8.44 -13.82
C LEU A 175 2.06 9.43 -12.68
N SER A 176 0.87 10.04 -12.64
CA SER A 176 0.51 10.94 -11.55
C SER A 176 0.49 10.26 -10.18
N LYS A 177 0.07 8.99 -10.12
CA LYS A 177 -0.01 8.18 -8.88
C LYS A 177 1.34 7.57 -8.50
N LEU A 178 2.16 7.20 -9.48
CA LEU A 178 3.53 6.73 -9.24
C LEU A 178 4.40 7.75 -8.50
N ARG A 179 4.16 9.05 -8.71
CA ARG A 179 4.84 10.13 -7.94
C ARG A 179 4.53 10.09 -6.44
N ILE A 180 3.36 9.58 -6.05
CA ILE A 180 3.00 9.39 -4.64
C ILE A 180 3.57 8.06 -4.13
N HIS A 181 3.49 7.00 -4.95
CA HIS A 181 4.00 5.68 -4.58
C HIS A 181 5.51 5.67 -4.32
N VAL A 182 6.31 6.39 -5.11
CA VAL A 182 7.77 6.43 -4.88
C VAL A 182 8.13 6.97 -3.51
N LEU A 183 7.41 8.00 -3.02
CA LEU A 183 7.62 8.56 -1.68
C LEU A 183 7.21 7.56 -0.59
N LYS A 184 6.11 6.84 -0.79
CA LYS A 184 5.67 5.78 0.13
C LYS A 184 6.68 4.63 0.18
N TRP A 185 7.19 4.20 -0.98
CA TRP A 185 8.23 3.17 -1.05
C TRP A 185 9.51 3.61 -0.37
N CYS A 186 9.94 4.84 -0.63
CA CYS A 186 11.13 5.41 0.00
C CYS A 186 11.02 5.43 1.53
N ALA A 187 9.85 5.80 2.08
CA ALA A 187 9.61 5.71 3.52
C ALA A 187 9.71 4.26 4.04
N ILE A 188 9.13 3.29 3.31
CA ILE A 188 9.18 1.87 3.68
C ILE A 188 10.62 1.35 3.61
N THR A 189 11.36 1.64 2.55
CA THR A 189 12.74 1.16 2.38
C THR A 189 13.66 1.79 3.42
N HIS A 190 13.50 3.08 3.73
CA HIS A 190 14.23 3.74 4.81
C HIS A 190 14.00 3.10 6.19
N ILE A 191 12.75 2.69 6.48
CA ILE A 191 12.46 1.96 7.73
C ILE A 191 13.08 0.56 7.72
N LEU A 192 13.20 -0.07 6.55
CA LEU A 192 13.68 -1.45 6.41
C LEU A 192 15.18 -1.56 6.13
N SER A 193 15.89 -0.46 5.83
CA SER A 193 17.28 -0.45 5.34
C SER A 193 18.33 -0.74 6.43
N CYS A 194 17.97 -0.67 7.72
CA CYS A 194 18.93 -0.76 8.83
C CYS A 194 19.23 -2.20 9.29
N GLN A 195 19.70 -3.05 8.37
CA GLN A 195 20.14 -4.42 8.69
C GLN A 195 21.56 -4.46 9.27
N ASP A 196 22.47 -3.59 8.80
CA ASP A 196 23.89 -3.68 9.12
C ASP A 196 24.27 -3.13 10.52
N ASP A 197 23.39 -2.33 11.14
CA ASP A 197 23.64 -1.64 12.42
C ASP A 197 22.80 -2.16 13.60
N ALA A 198 22.18 -3.34 13.48
CA ALA A 198 21.30 -3.89 14.53
C ALA A 198 22.04 -4.23 15.85
N GLY A 199 23.37 -4.37 15.78
CA GLY A 199 24.22 -4.78 16.90
C GLY A 199 24.39 -6.31 16.99
N PRO A 200 25.34 -6.79 17.82
CA PRO A 200 25.63 -8.22 17.92
C PRO A 200 24.41 -9.03 18.40
N GLY A 201 23.99 -10.03 17.60
CA GLY A 201 22.87 -10.92 17.93
C GLY A 201 21.48 -10.34 17.67
N CYS A 202 21.38 -9.16 17.04
CA CYS A 202 20.13 -8.61 16.55
C CYS A 202 20.06 -8.77 15.02
N TYR A 203 18.85 -8.95 14.49
CA TYR A 203 18.63 -9.11 13.06
C TYR A 203 18.02 -7.87 12.39
N PHE A 204 17.54 -6.89 13.17
CA PHE A 204 16.89 -5.70 12.61
C PHE A 204 17.03 -4.48 13.52
N ALA A 205 17.41 -3.31 13.01
CA ALA A 205 17.25 -2.04 13.73
C ALA A 205 16.25 -1.13 13.01
N LEU A 206 15.60 -0.25 13.78
CA LEU A 206 14.91 0.89 13.21
C LEU A 206 15.95 1.96 12.83
N PRO A 207 15.66 2.79 11.82
CA PRO A 207 16.58 3.85 11.43
C PRO A 207 16.86 4.82 12.57
N SER A 208 18.12 5.22 12.68
CA SER A 208 18.61 6.18 13.67
C SER A 208 18.32 7.64 13.26
N SER A 209 18.08 7.86 11.97
CA SER A 209 17.71 9.14 11.37
C SER A 209 16.26 9.08 10.92
N THR A 210 15.56 10.21 10.95
CA THR A 210 14.27 10.39 10.28
C THR A 210 14.41 11.05 8.91
N GLU A 211 15.65 11.35 8.52
CA GLU A 211 15.98 11.95 7.23
C GLU A 211 16.40 10.87 6.24
N VAL A 212 15.65 10.79 5.14
CA VAL A 212 15.92 9.92 4.00
C VAL A 212 17.07 10.49 3.17
N SER A 213 18.04 9.64 2.89
CA SER A 213 19.20 9.96 2.06
C SER A 213 18.91 9.93 0.55
N ALA A 214 19.78 10.53 -0.25
CA ALA A 214 19.67 10.47 -1.70
C ALA A 214 19.88 9.05 -2.26
N GLU A 215 20.59 8.18 -1.54
CA GLU A 215 20.78 6.78 -1.93
C GLU A 215 19.48 5.99 -1.79
N GLU A 216 18.77 6.16 -0.67
CA GLU A 216 17.48 5.50 -0.42
C GLU A 216 16.36 6.00 -1.35
N MET A 217 16.48 7.24 -1.85
CA MET A 217 15.52 7.84 -2.78
C MET A 217 15.76 7.43 -4.25
N LYS A 218 16.91 6.84 -4.59
CA LYS A 218 17.16 6.35 -5.95
C LYS A 218 16.27 5.13 -6.22
N TYR A 219 15.48 5.23 -7.29
CA TYR A 219 14.52 4.24 -7.77
C TYR A 219 15.09 3.39 -8.90
#